data_AF-N4VF85-F1
#
_entry.id   AF-N4VF85-F1
#
_cell.length_a   1.000
_cell.length_b   1.000
_cell.length_c   1.000
_cell.angle_alpha   90.00
_cell.angle_beta   90.00
_cell.angle_gamma   90.00
#
_symmetry.space_group_name_H-M   'P 1'
#
loop_
_entity.id
_entity.type
_entity.pdbx_description
1 polymer ?
#
loop_
_entity_poly.entity_id
_entity_poly.type
_entity_poly.pdbx_seq_one_letter_code
_entity_poly.pdbx_strand_id
1 'polypeptide(L)'
;MSEDHSYSKLENAEYDQHRRPDEAYLTFTIPQCRHVRHITFDISSHDQGWSNYRHQWGTYEDSHTWFEVGVVPTDGGNGSPADTTRHVIQRNVHARRQTTNHIVSWDDETASTEVSEWMKALKPGTTVGVFARALYPGWVNHVERVAVRLETLV
;
A
#
# COMPACT_ATOMS: atom_id res chain seq x y z
N MET A 1 -24.35 4.58 10.57
CA MET A 1 -23.95 5.91 10.04
C MET A 1 -22.60 5.73 9.35
N SER A 2 -22.18 6.56 8.40
CA SER A 2 -20.80 6.47 7.88
C SER A 2 -19.88 7.50 8.53
N GLU A 3 -18.61 7.13 8.73
CA GLU A 3 -17.56 7.99 9.28
C GLU A 3 -16.31 7.93 8.40
N ASP A 4 -15.65 9.10 8.24
CA ASP A 4 -14.41 9.23 7.47
C ASP A 4 -13.20 9.36 8.40
N HIS A 5 -12.13 8.63 8.09
CA HIS A 5 -10.88 8.66 8.84
C HIS A 5 -9.71 8.86 7.88
N SER A 6 -8.75 9.70 8.25
CA SER A 6 -7.60 10.01 7.40
C SER A 6 -6.29 9.83 8.16
N TYR A 7 -5.33 9.19 7.51
CA TYR A 7 -3.99 8.93 7.99
C TYR A 7 -3.00 9.36 6.92
N SER A 8 -1.90 10.00 7.29
CA SER A 8 -0.89 10.38 6.31
C SER A 8 0.50 10.47 6.92
N LYS A 9 1.48 10.30 6.05
CA LYS A 9 2.88 10.53 6.32
C LYS A 9 3.53 11.20 5.12
N LEU A 10 4.27 12.28 5.38
CA LEU A 10 5.03 13.07 4.41
C LEU A 10 6.50 13.05 4.86
N GLU A 11 7.25 12.09 4.33
CA GLU A 11 8.66 11.88 4.63
C GLU A 11 9.33 11.25 3.40
N ASN A 12 10.46 11.81 2.96
CA ASN A 12 11.24 11.18 1.91
C ASN A 12 11.90 9.90 2.44
N ALA A 13 11.57 8.76 1.83
CA ALA A 13 12.13 7.47 2.19
C ALA A 13 12.42 6.63 0.95
N GLU A 14 13.34 5.68 1.12
CA GLU A 14 13.81 4.79 0.07
C GLU A 14 13.67 3.36 0.55
N TYR A 15 13.09 2.51 -0.30
CA TYR A 15 12.88 1.09 -0.04
C TYR A 15 13.55 0.28 -1.13
N ASP A 16 14.35 -0.69 -0.71
CA ASP A 16 14.95 -1.69 -1.58
C ASP A 16 14.87 -3.08 -0.92
N GLN A 17 15.33 -4.12 -1.62
CA GLN A 17 15.27 -5.49 -1.12
C GLN A 17 16.10 -5.76 0.15
N HIS A 18 17.01 -4.88 0.55
CA HIS A 18 17.86 -4.98 1.74
C HIS A 18 17.51 -3.93 2.80
N ARG A 19 17.18 -2.72 2.36
CA ARG A 19 16.79 -1.60 3.21
C ARG A 19 15.28 -1.61 3.40
N ARG A 20 14.87 -1.90 4.64
CA ARG A 20 13.48 -1.84 5.08
C ARG A 20 12.53 -2.73 4.26
N PRO A 21 12.90 -3.98 3.92
CA PRO A 21 12.11 -4.78 2.98
C PRO A 21 10.67 -4.96 3.45
N ASP A 22 10.43 -5.16 4.75
CA ASP A 22 9.10 -5.36 5.34
C ASP A 22 8.67 -4.25 6.31
N GLU A 23 9.37 -3.12 6.34
CA GLU A 23 8.95 -1.96 7.15
C GLU A 23 7.80 -1.24 6.45
N ALA A 24 6.72 -0.95 7.18
CA ALA A 24 5.65 -0.12 6.63
C ALA A 24 6.11 1.34 6.53
N TYR A 25 5.83 1.99 5.41
CA TYR A 25 6.02 3.43 5.29
C TYR A 25 5.04 4.19 6.19
N LEU A 26 3.77 3.81 6.11
CA LEU A 26 2.67 4.33 6.92
C LEU A 26 1.96 3.17 7.59
N THR A 27 1.75 3.26 8.90
CA THR A 27 0.85 2.38 9.64
C THR A 27 -0.36 3.17 10.12
N PHE A 28 -1.52 2.54 10.15
CA PHE A 28 -2.75 3.10 10.72
C PHE A 28 -3.52 1.99 11.43
N THR A 29 -4.41 2.38 12.33
CA THR A 29 -5.24 1.45 13.10
C THR A 29 -6.68 1.56 12.61
N ILE A 30 -7.34 0.41 12.42
CA ILE A 30 -8.76 0.39 12.04
C ILE A 30 -9.58 0.98 13.20
N PRO A 31 -10.40 2.02 12.94
CA PRO A 31 -11.19 2.68 13.97
C PRO A 31 -12.30 1.76 14.50
N GLN A 32 -13.02 2.21 15.52
CA GLN A 32 -14.23 1.52 15.96
C GLN A 32 -15.30 1.62 14.87
N CYS A 33 -15.52 0.51 14.18
CA CYS A 33 -16.51 0.39 13.12
C CYS A 33 -17.03 -1.04 13.06
N ARG A 34 -18.22 -1.23 12.49
CA ARG A 34 -18.74 -2.54 12.12
C ARG A 34 -18.07 -3.07 10.85
N HIS A 35 -17.73 -2.17 9.92
CA HIS A 35 -17.26 -2.53 8.59
C HIS A 35 -16.49 -1.40 7.92
N VAL A 36 -15.44 -1.72 7.14
CA VAL A 36 -14.73 -0.77 6.29
C VAL A 36 -15.35 -0.82 4.89
N ARG A 37 -16.02 0.25 4.48
CA ARG A 37 -16.75 0.33 3.20
C ARG A 37 -15.83 0.74 2.05
N HIS A 38 -14.97 1.72 2.31
CA HIS A 38 -14.10 2.30 1.30
C HIS A 38 -12.69 2.55 1.83
N ILE A 39 -11.69 2.30 1.00
CA ILE A 39 -10.29 2.66 1.26
C ILE A 39 -9.75 3.41 0.04
N THR A 40 -9.26 4.63 0.25
CA THR A 40 -8.52 5.37 -0.77
C THR A 40 -7.07 5.54 -0.35
N PHE A 41 -6.15 5.17 -1.25
CA PHE A 41 -4.72 5.40 -1.15
C PHE A 41 -4.34 6.55 -2.08
N ASP A 42 -3.63 7.54 -1.53
CA ASP A 42 -3.02 8.64 -2.28
C ASP A 42 -1.50 8.62 -2.01
N ILE A 43 -0.73 8.24 -3.02
CA ILE A 43 0.68 7.90 -2.93
C ILE A 43 1.47 8.80 -3.89
N SER A 44 2.50 9.48 -3.37
CA SER A 44 3.49 10.19 -4.18
C SER A 44 4.81 9.46 -4.13
N SER A 45 5.23 8.92 -5.27
CA SER A 45 6.41 8.08 -5.38
C SER A 45 6.97 8.03 -6.79
N HIS A 46 8.15 7.46 -6.94
CA HIS A 46 8.71 7.13 -8.24
C HIS A 46 9.68 5.96 -8.18
N ASP A 47 9.99 5.44 -9.37
CA ASP A 47 10.97 4.39 -9.59
C ASP A 47 12.39 4.98 -9.66
N GLN A 48 13.43 4.16 -9.57
CA GLN A 48 14.83 4.64 -9.62
C GLN A 48 15.22 5.21 -11.00
N GLY A 49 14.43 4.96 -12.04
CA GLY A 49 14.57 5.65 -13.30
C GLY A 49 15.42 4.94 -14.35
N TRP A 50 15.56 3.62 -14.25
CA TRP A 50 16.30 2.84 -15.23
C TRP A 50 15.58 1.50 -15.50
N SER A 51 15.76 0.94 -16.69
CA SER A 51 15.35 -0.44 -17.03
C SER A 51 15.88 -0.81 -18.41
N ASN A 52 16.16 -2.10 -18.63
CA ASN A 52 16.49 -2.64 -19.95
C ASN A 52 15.26 -2.72 -20.89
N TYR A 53 14.05 -2.71 -20.34
CA TYR A 53 12.80 -2.85 -21.09
C TYR A 53 12.28 -1.48 -21.54
N ARG A 54 12.99 -0.84 -22.47
CA ARG A 54 12.67 0.52 -22.94
C ARG A 54 11.26 0.69 -23.50
N HIS A 55 10.66 -0.38 -24.02
CA HIS A 55 9.28 -0.36 -24.53
C HIS A 55 8.22 -0.21 -23.44
N GLN A 56 8.59 -0.41 -22.17
CA GLN A 56 7.69 -0.29 -21.01
C GLN A 56 7.83 1.06 -20.30
N TRP A 57 8.86 1.85 -20.64
CA TRP A 57 9.14 3.14 -19.99
C TRP A 57 7.92 4.06 -20.05
N GLY A 58 7.60 4.68 -18.91
CA GLY A 58 6.45 5.59 -18.81
C GLY A 58 5.09 4.89 -18.67
N THR A 59 5.04 3.56 -18.69
CA THR A 59 3.83 2.78 -18.38
C THR A 59 3.89 2.22 -16.96
N TYR A 60 2.82 1.57 -16.49
CA TYR A 60 2.82 0.83 -15.23
C TYR A 60 3.24 -0.63 -15.37
N GLU A 61 3.36 -1.11 -16.60
CA GLU A 61 3.63 -2.52 -16.91
C GLU A 61 5.04 -2.91 -16.48
N ASP A 62 5.15 -4.09 -15.87
CA ASP A 62 6.42 -4.72 -15.46
C ASP A 62 7.34 -3.80 -14.64
N SER A 63 6.77 -2.80 -13.97
CA SER A 63 7.52 -2.01 -12.99
C SER A 63 7.85 -2.88 -11.79
N HIS A 64 9.11 -2.80 -11.36
CA HIS A 64 9.67 -3.59 -10.26
C HIS A 64 9.75 -2.80 -8.95
N THR A 65 9.03 -1.69 -8.86
CA THR A 65 8.73 -0.98 -7.62
C THR A 65 7.21 -0.78 -7.50
N TRP A 66 6.66 -1.11 -6.33
CA TRP A 66 5.21 -1.11 -6.10
C TRP A 66 4.86 -0.90 -4.63
N PHE A 67 3.56 -0.81 -4.36
CA PHE A 67 3.01 -0.68 -3.02
C PHE A 67 2.08 -1.83 -2.71
N GLU A 68 2.13 -2.27 -1.46
CA GLU A 68 1.25 -3.28 -0.88
C GLU A 68 0.57 -2.75 0.39
N VAL A 69 -0.61 -3.28 0.70
CA VAL A 69 -1.27 -3.08 1.98
C VAL A 69 -1.48 -4.43 2.67
N GLY A 70 -1.33 -4.47 3.99
CA GLY A 70 -1.56 -5.69 4.77
C GLY A 70 -1.55 -5.42 6.26
N VAL A 71 -1.99 -6.41 7.04
CA VAL A 71 -1.94 -6.35 8.50
C VAL A 71 -0.48 -6.36 8.96
N VAL A 72 -0.16 -5.54 9.95
CA VAL A 72 1.14 -5.56 10.63
C VAL A 72 1.05 -6.59 11.76
N PRO A 73 1.86 -7.66 11.75
CA PRO A 73 1.85 -8.64 12.84
C PRO A 73 2.17 -7.96 14.18
N THR A 74 1.40 -8.29 15.22
CA THR A 74 1.76 -7.91 16.59
C THR A 74 2.74 -8.95 17.14
N ASP A 75 3.77 -8.48 17.85
CA ASP A 75 4.76 -9.37 18.48
C ASP A 75 4.06 -10.38 19.40
N GLY A 76 4.27 -11.68 19.14
CA GLY A 76 3.77 -12.79 19.97
C GLY A 76 2.44 -13.41 19.54
N GLY A 77 1.79 -12.93 18.47
CA GLY A 77 0.63 -13.60 17.90
C GLY A 77 1.04 -14.76 16.98
N ASN A 78 0.50 -15.96 17.21
CA ASN A 78 0.35 -16.96 16.15
C ASN A 78 -0.67 -16.41 15.13
N GLY A 79 -0.26 -15.40 14.35
CA GLY A 79 -1.08 -14.80 13.31
C GLY A 79 -1.55 -15.89 12.35
N SER A 80 -2.81 -15.83 11.96
CA SER A 80 -3.29 -16.71 10.89
C SER A 80 -2.56 -16.35 9.59
N PRO A 81 -2.40 -17.26 8.62
CA PRO A 81 -1.83 -16.92 7.32
C PRO A 81 -2.53 -15.72 6.65
N ALA A 82 -3.83 -15.53 6.91
CA ALA A 82 -4.61 -14.39 6.45
C ALA A 82 -4.15 -13.04 7.05
N ASP A 83 -3.57 -13.03 8.25
CA ASP A 83 -2.96 -11.84 8.87
C ASP A 83 -1.61 -11.47 8.24
N THR A 84 -1.08 -12.30 7.34
CA THR A 84 0.18 -12.03 6.62
C THR A 84 -0.02 -11.74 5.13
N THR A 85 -1.23 -11.93 4.60
CA THR A 85 -1.53 -11.65 3.20
C THR A 85 -1.40 -10.14 2.94
N ARG A 86 -0.63 -9.82 1.90
CA ARG A 86 -0.42 -8.45 1.41
C ARG A 86 -1.08 -8.33 0.05
N HIS A 87 -1.82 -7.25 -0.17
CA HIS A 87 -2.48 -6.97 -1.44
C HIS A 87 -1.77 -5.84 -2.16
N VAL A 88 -1.48 -6.02 -3.45
CA VAL A 88 -0.86 -4.99 -4.28
C VAL A 88 -1.85 -3.84 -4.49
N ILE A 89 -1.42 -2.63 -4.16
CA ILE A 89 -2.18 -1.40 -4.38
C ILE A 89 -1.91 -0.91 -5.80
N GLN A 90 -0.63 -0.65 -6.11
CA GLN A 90 -0.22 0.08 -7.31
C GLN A 90 1.27 -0.10 -7.57
N ARG A 91 1.66 -0.21 -8.84
CA ARG A 91 3.05 -0.12 -9.30
C ARG A 91 3.44 1.33 -9.55
N ASN A 92 4.72 1.68 -9.37
CA ASN A 92 5.24 2.96 -9.89
C ASN A 92 5.24 2.96 -11.42
N VAL A 93 5.30 4.16 -12.02
CA VAL A 93 5.57 4.29 -13.46
C VAL A 93 6.99 3.79 -13.74
N HIS A 94 7.09 2.82 -14.64
CA HIS A 94 8.29 2.09 -14.99
C HIS A 94 9.42 3.04 -15.42
N ALA A 95 10.59 2.91 -14.78
CA ALA A 95 11.81 3.67 -15.06
C ALA A 95 11.62 5.19 -15.08
N ARG A 96 10.67 5.72 -14.31
CA ARG A 96 10.44 7.17 -14.18
C ARG A 96 11.13 7.73 -12.93
N ARG A 97 11.95 8.78 -13.09
CA ARG A 97 12.59 9.51 -11.98
C ARG A 97 11.76 10.61 -11.36
N GLN A 98 10.75 11.09 -12.09
CA GLN A 98 9.87 12.13 -11.58
C GLN A 98 8.73 11.50 -10.77
N THR A 99 8.49 12.06 -9.59
CA THR A 99 7.37 11.73 -8.72
C THR A 99 6.06 11.75 -9.48
N THR A 100 5.30 10.68 -9.31
CA THR A 100 3.94 10.53 -9.82
C THR A 100 3.00 10.38 -8.63
N ASN A 101 1.81 10.98 -8.75
CA ASN A 101 0.74 10.82 -7.76
C ASN A 101 -0.20 9.71 -8.23
N HIS A 102 -0.34 8.69 -7.39
CA HIS A 102 -1.21 7.55 -7.60
C HIS A 102 -2.39 7.64 -6.65
N ILE A 103 -3.61 7.62 -7.19
CA ILE A 103 -4.84 7.55 -6.40
C ILE A 103 -5.54 6.24 -6.74
N VAL A 104 -5.67 5.37 -5.75
CA VAL A 104 -6.34 4.07 -5.87
C VAL A 104 -7.44 3.98 -4.83
N SER A 105 -8.64 3.61 -5.26
CA SER A 105 -9.82 3.54 -4.42
C SER A 105 -10.43 2.15 -4.52
N TRP A 106 -10.65 1.51 -3.38
CA TRP A 106 -11.33 0.23 -3.26
C TRP A 106 -12.63 0.41 -2.49
N ASP A 107 -13.69 -0.16 -3.04
CA ASP A 107 -15.02 -0.22 -2.46
C ASP A 107 -15.38 -1.70 -2.27
N ASP A 108 -15.91 -2.04 -1.11
CA ASP A 108 -16.08 -3.45 -0.71
C ASP A 108 -17.11 -4.22 -1.56
N GLU A 109 -17.94 -3.54 -2.33
CA GLU A 109 -18.91 -4.17 -3.23
C GLU A 109 -18.36 -4.36 -4.64
N THR A 110 -17.40 -3.52 -5.06
CA THR A 110 -16.90 -3.48 -6.46
C THR A 110 -15.45 -3.91 -6.63
N ALA A 111 -14.68 -3.97 -5.53
CA ALA A 111 -13.33 -4.51 -5.55
C ALA A 111 -13.32 -6.00 -5.91
N SER A 112 -12.13 -6.51 -6.27
CA SER A 112 -11.95 -7.96 -6.47
C SER A 112 -12.37 -8.74 -5.21
N THR A 113 -12.81 -9.99 -5.40
CA THR A 113 -13.26 -10.85 -4.28
C THR A 113 -12.24 -10.92 -3.15
N GLU A 114 -10.96 -11.10 -3.49
CA GLU A 114 -9.87 -11.16 -2.52
C GLU A 114 -9.75 -9.89 -1.68
N VAL A 115 -9.75 -8.72 -2.32
CA VAL A 115 -9.68 -7.42 -1.64
C VAL A 115 -10.92 -7.15 -0.81
N SER A 116 -12.11 -7.46 -1.33
CA SER A 116 -13.39 -7.29 -0.62
C SER A 116 -13.44 -8.14 0.65
N GLU A 117 -13.03 -9.41 0.56
CA GLU A 117 -12.96 -10.32 1.71
C GLU A 117 -11.94 -9.85 2.74
N TRP A 118 -10.78 -9.37 2.29
CA TRP A 118 -9.77 -8.79 3.18
C TRP A 118 -10.31 -7.54 3.91
N MET A 119 -10.94 -6.61 3.20
CA MET A 119 -11.54 -5.41 3.82
C MET A 119 -12.60 -5.78 4.86
N LYS A 120 -13.46 -6.76 4.58
CA LYS A 120 -14.49 -7.27 5.49
C LYS A 120 -13.91 -7.98 6.73
N ALA A 121 -12.70 -8.52 6.61
CA ALA A 121 -12.02 -9.21 7.71
C ALA A 121 -11.29 -8.25 8.68
N LEU A 122 -11.09 -6.98 8.30
CA LEU A 122 -10.43 -5.98 9.14
C LEU A 122 -11.25 -5.66 10.39
N LYS A 123 -10.66 -5.89 11.56
CA LYS A 123 -11.32 -5.65 12.86
C LYS A 123 -10.86 -4.31 13.45
N PRO A 124 -11.72 -3.63 14.22
CA PRO A 124 -11.30 -2.49 15.03
C PRO A 124 -10.07 -2.80 15.88
N GLY A 125 -9.10 -1.90 15.90
CA GLY A 125 -7.83 -2.06 16.62
C GLY A 125 -6.74 -2.80 15.84
N THR A 126 -7.05 -3.42 14.68
CA THR A 126 -6.03 -3.99 13.81
C THR A 126 -5.11 -2.90 13.26
N THR A 127 -3.79 -3.10 13.36
CA THR A 127 -2.81 -2.25 12.71
C THR A 127 -2.56 -2.72 11.28
N VAL A 128 -2.74 -1.82 10.33
CA VAL A 128 -2.53 -2.03 8.90
C VAL A 128 -1.36 -1.17 8.44
N GLY A 129 -0.53 -1.70 7.54
CA GLY A 129 0.61 -1.02 6.97
C GLY A 129 0.47 -0.84 5.46
N VAL A 130 0.97 0.27 4.94
CA VAL A 130 1.27 0.47 3.52
C VAL A 130 2.78 0.33 3.34
N PHE A 131 3.20 -0.56 2.46
CA PHE A 131 4.57 -0.99 2.29
C PHE A 131 5.05 -0.68 0.88
N ALA A 132 6.18 0.00 0.78
CA ALA A 132 6.84 0.22 -0.48
C ALA A 132 7.82 -0.93 -0.75
N ARG A 133 7.81 -1.43 -1.98
CA ARG A 133 8.58 -2.59 -2.40
C ARG A 133 9.47 -2.27 -3.59
N ALA A 134 10.59 -2.98 -3.67
CA ALA A 134 11.42 -3.08 -4.85
C ALA A 134 11.97 -4.51 -4.97
N LEU A 135 11.97 -5.09 -6.18
CA LEU A 135 12.24 -6.53 -6.35
C LEU A 135 13.73 -6.90 -6.49
N TYR A 136 14.52 -6.08 -7.18
CA TYR A 136 15.87 -6.48 -7.61
C TYR A 136 16.97 -5.64 -6.96
N PRO A 137 18.21 -6.18 -6.86
CA PRO A 137 19.35 -5.40 -6.38
C PRO A 137 19.53 -4.13 -7.22
N GLY A 138 19.68 -2.98 -6.54
CA GLY A 138 19.83 -1.68 -7.18
C GLY A 138 18.50 -1.00 -7.55
N TRP A 139 17.36 -1.70 -7.47
CA TRP A 139 16.05 -1.07 -7.54
C TRP A 139 15.67 -0.43 -6.23
N VAL A 140 15.35 0.86 -6.31
CA VAL A 140 14.90 1.68 -5.20
C VAL A 140 13.53 2.25 -5.53
N ASN A 141 12.60 2.09 -4.59
CA ASN A 141 11.31 2.78 -4.59
C ASN A 141 11.44 4.03 -3.73
N HIS A 142 11.31 5.21 -4.35
CA HIS A 142 11.38 6.49 -3.68
C HIS A 142 9.97 6.95 -3.32
N VAL A 143 9.73 7.19 -2.04
CA VAL A 143 8.41 7.56 -1.50
C VAL A 143 8.52 8.92 -0.86
N GLU A 144 7.64 9.84 -1.24
CA GLU A 144 7.54 11.18 -0.64
C GLU A 144 6.36 11.29 0.32
N ARG A 145 5.22 10.67 -0.04
CA ARG A 145 3.98 10.73 0.74
C ARG A 145 3.14 9.47 0.55
N VAL A 146 2.50 9.04 1.62
CA VAL A 146 1.33 8.15 1.58
C VAL A 146 0.23 8.75 2.44
N ALA A 147 -0.99 8.81 1.91
CA ALA A 147 -2.19 9.10 2.66
C ALA A 147 -3.22 7.99 2.43
N VAL A 148 -3.91 7.60 3.49
CA VAL A 148 -5.00 6.61 3.49
C VAL A 148 -6.25 7.29 4.02
N ARG A 149 -7.35 7.17 3.29
CA ARG A 149 -8.68 7.55 3.76
C ARG A 149 -9.55 6.32 3.87
N LEU A 150 -10.23 6.17 5.00
CA LEU A 150 -11.21 5.12 5.24
C LEU A 150 -12.59 5.75 5.33
N GLU A 151 -13.56 5.16 4.66
CA GLU A 151 -14.98 5.36 4.98
C GLU A 151 -15.48 4.10 5.67
N THR A 152 -16.02 4.23 6.88
CA THR A 152 -16.45 3.11 7.70
C THR A 152 -17.92 3.21 8.07
N LEU A 153 -18.55 2.07 8.34
CA LEU A 153 -19.89 2.00 8.89
C LEU A 153 -19.82 1.73 10.39
N VAL A 154 -20.43 2.62 11.18
CA VAL A 154 -20.63 2.46 12.64
C VAL A 154 -22.02 1.93 12.95
#